data_AF-A0A4P9XB28-F1
#
_entry.id   AF-A0A4P9XB28-F1
#
_cell.length_a   1.000
_cell.length_b   1.000
_cell.length_c   1.000
_cell.angle_alpha   90.00
_cell.angle_beta   90.00
_cell.angle_gamma   90.00
#
_symmetry.space_group_name_H-M   'P 1'
#
loop_
_entity.id
_entity.type
_entity.pdbx_description
1 polymer ?
#
loop_
_entity_poly.entity_id
_entity_poly.type
_entity_poly.pdbx_seq_one_letter_code
_entity_poly.pdbx_strand_id
1 'polypeptide(L)'
;MAEVQIQPDQIQQDAPLEQEEVEAILIPMEIDRLQEQGVNASDISKMKAQGLTTIKAVQMSTSRQLARIKGMSEAKIEKIKDAASKCESNGFMSGIELAQRREHVLRITTGSAELDRLLGGGVQSMSITEAFGEFRTAAYEHGGC
;
A
#
# COMPACT_ATOMS: atom_id res chain seq x y z
N MET A 1 -20.93 10.06 46.08
CA MET A 1 -19.95 9.49 45.13
C MET A 1 -20.77 8.77 44.08
N ALA A 2 -20.79 9.28 42.84
CA ALA A 2 -21.60 8.71 41.77
C ALA A 2 -20.79 7.61 41.07
N GLU A 3 -21.28 6.37 41.14
CA GLU A 3 -20.76 5.27 40.33
C GLU A 3 -21.04 5.55 38.86
N VAL A 4 -19.97 5.79 38.10
CA VAL A 4 -20.00 5.79 36.65
C VAL A 4 -20.02 4.34 36.19
N GLN A 5 -21.19 3.87 35.78
CA GLN A 5 -21.34 2.58 35.12
C GLN A 5 -20.69 2.68 33.74
N ILE A 6 -19.53 2.04 33.58
CA ILE A 6 -18.89 1.83 32.28
C ILE A 6 -19.68 0.73 31.58
N GLN A 7 -20.47 1.10 30.57
CA GLN A 7 -21.12 0.12 29.70
C GLN A 7 -20.02 -0.56 28.86
N PRO A 8 -20.07 -1.89 28.68
CA PRO A 8 -19.09 -2.61 27.86
C PRO A 8 -19.18 -2.12 26.42
N ASP A 9 -18.02 -1.80 25.86
CA ASP A 9 -17.80 -1.49 24.44
C ASP A 9 -18.62 -2.46 23.59
N GLN A 10 -19.59 -1.93 22.85
CA GLN A 10 -20.26 -2.69 21.81
C GLN A 10 -19.21 -2.89 20.72
N ILE A 11 -18.50 -4.01 20.78
CA ILE A 11 -17.67 -4.50 19.67
C ILE A 11 -18.65 -4.79 18.53
N GLN A 12 -18.81 -3.79 17.66
CA GLN A 12 -19.58 -3.88 16.43
C GLN A 12 -18.99 -5.05 15.63
N GLN A 13 -19.80 -6.07 15.39
CA GLN A 13 -19.42 -7.30 14.70
C GLN A 13 -18.68 -7.03 13.39
N ASP A 14 -17.49 -7.63 13.27
CA ASP A 14 -16.69 -7.68 12.05
C ASP A 14 -17.51 -8.31 10.92
N ALA A 15 -17.92 -7.48 9.96
CA ALA A 15 -18.29 -7.98 8.65
C ALA A 15 -17.00 -8.42 7.95
N PRO A 16 -16.86 -9.68 7.52
CA PRO A 16 -15.74 -10.09 6.69
C PRO A 16 -15.75 -9.26 5.41
N LEU A 17 -14.66 -8.54 5.13
CA LEU A 17 -14.46 -7.92 3.81
C LEU A 17 -14.52 -9.04 2.76
N GLU A 18 -15.29 -8.81 1.69
CA GLU A 18 -15.48 -9.83 0.65
C GLU A 18 -14.14 -10.12 -0.04
N GLN A 19 -13.95 -11.35 -0.53
CA GLN A 19 -12.67 -11.82 -1.11
C GLN A 19 -12.11 -10.86 -2.19
N GLU A 20 -13.02 -10.20 -2.92
CA GLU A 20 -12.72 -9.23 -3.97
C GLU A 20 -12.06 -7.94 -3.43
N GLU A 21 -12.41 -7.50 -2.21
CA GLU A 21 -11.80 -6.34 -1.56
C GLU A 21 -10.39 -6.63 -1.04
N VAL A 22 -10.16 -7.85 -0.54
CA VAL A 22 -8.83 -8.30 -0.09
C VAL A 22 -7.87 -8.43 -1.27
N GLU A 23 -8.37 -8.94 -2.40
CA GLU A 23 -7.59 -9.08 -3.63
C GLU A 23 -7.26 -7.71 -4.25
N ALA A 24 -8.18 -6.74 -4.20
CA ALA A 24 -7.92 -5.36 -4.60
C ALA A 24 -6.89 -4.64 -3.71
N ILE A 25 -6.75 -5.04 -2.43
CA ILE A 25 -5.71 -4.50 -1.53
C ILE A 25 -4.34 -5.08 -1.85
N LEU A 26 -4.26 -6.37 -2.20
CA LEU A 26 -3.01 -7.09 -2.39
C LEU A 26 -2.46 -6.98 -3.82
N ILE A 27 -3.34 -6.88 -4.82
CA ILE A 27 -2.96 -6.83 -6.23
C ILE A 27 -3.00 -5.38 -6.73
N PRO A 28 -1.85 -4.82 -7.14
CA PRO A 28 -1.82 -3.45 -7.64
C PRO A 28 -2.53 -3.35 -8.99
N MET A 29 -3.34 -2.30 -9.15
CA MET A 29 -3.98 -2.00 -10.44
C MET A 29 -2.95 -1.52 -11.46
N GLU A 30 -2.95 -2.13 -12.65
CA GLU A 30 -2.06 -1.77 -13.75
C GLU A 30 -2.42 -0.43 -14.39
N ILE A 31 -1.41 0.30 -14.86
CA ILE A 31 -1.57 1.62 -15.48
C ILE A 31 -2.38 1.60 -16.79
N ASP A 32 -2.50 0.45 -17.46
CA ASP A 32 -3.26 0.34 -18.72
C ASP A 32 -4.75 0.59 -18.54
N ARG A 33 -5.30 0.37 -17.33
CA ARG A 33 -6.68 0.71 -16.97
C ARG A 33 -6.98 2.20 -17.18
N LEU A 34 -5.98 3.09 -17.15
CA LEU A 34 -6.17 4.51 -17.43
C LEU A 34 -6.67 4.78 -18.87
N GLN A 35 -6.52 3.83 -19.80
CA GLN A 35 -7.09 3.95 -21.14
C GLN A 35 -8.62 4.03 -21.10
N GLU A 36 -9.26 3.29 -20.20
CA GLU A 36 -10.72 3.30 -20.01
C GLU A 36 -11.22 4.69 -19.54
N GLN A 37 -10.34 5.45 -18.89
CA GLN A 37 -10.59 6.82 -18.43
C GLN A 37 -10.12 7.89 -19.44
N GLY A 38 -9.82 7.50 -20.68
CA GLY A 38 -9.50 8.42 -21.78
C GLY A 38 -8.04 8.89 -21.84
N VAL A 39 -7.12 8.22 -21.13
CA VAL A 39 -5.68 8.48 -21.27
C VAL A 39 -5.14 7.78 -22.52
N ASN A 40 -4.32 8.49 -23.30
CA ASN A 40 -3.76 7.95 -24.55
C ASN A 40 -2.71 6.86 -24.27
N ALA A 41 -2.77 5.76 -25.01
CA ALA A 41 -1.81 4.63 -24.93
C ALA A 41 -0.34 5.06 -25.08
N SER A 42 -0.07 6.08 -25.91
CA SER A 42 1.27 6.62 -26.11
C SER A 42 1.82 7.33 -24.86
N ASP A 43 0.96 7.99 -24.09
CA ASP A 43 1.36 8.65 -22.85
C ASP A 43 1.55 7.61 -21.72
N ILE A 44 0.75 6.53 -21.71
CA ILE A 44 0.95 5.37 -20.82
C ILE A 44 2.28 4.68 -21.10
N SER A 45 2.61 4.45 -22.36
CA SER A 45 3.89 3.82 -22.75
C SER A 45 5.10 4.63 -22.28
N LYS A 46 5.03 5.97 -22.32
CA LYS A 46 6.09 6.84 -21.79
C LYS A 46 6.21 6.75 -20.27
N MET A 47 5.08 6.66 -19.55
CA MET A 47 5.08 6.47 -18.09
C MET A 47 5.68 5.11 -17.70
N LYS A 48 5.31 4.04 -18.41
CA LYS A 48 5.91 2.71 -18.25
C LYS A 48 7.43 2.74 -18.48
N ALA A 49 7.90 3.46 -19.50
CA ALA A 49 9.33 3.63 -19.78
C ALA A 49 10.10 4.40 -18.67
N GLN A 50 9.40 5.03 -17.72
CA GLN A 50 9.97 5.68 -16.53
C GLN A 50 9.77 4.86 -15.25
N GLY A 51 9.29 3.60 -15.37
CA GLY A 51 9.05 2.72 -14.24
C GLY A 51 7.68 2.90 -13.57
N LEU A 52 6.80 3.73 -14.12
CA LEU A 52 5.43 3.89 -13.61
C LEU A 52 4.51 2.86 -14.27
N THR A 53 4.30 1.73 -13.59
CA THR A 53 3.52 0.59 -14.11
C THR A 53 2.16 0.41 -13.43
N THR A 54 1.93 1.05 -12.29
CA THR A 54 0.69 0.92 -11.50
C THR A 54 -0.02 2.28 -11.35
N ILE A 55 -1.34 2.25 -11.15
CA ILE A 55 -2.14 3.46 -10.92
C ILE A 55 -1.66 4.20 -9.68
N LYS A 56 -1.42 3.47 -8.58
CA LYS A 56 -0.89 4.03 -7.33
C LYS A 56 0.44 4.74 -7.52
N ALA A 57 1.34 4.21 -8.35
CA ALA A 57 2.62 4.87 -8.64
C ALA A 57 2.42 6.24 -9.31
N VAL A 58 1.44 6.36 -10.21
CA VAL A 58 1.08 7.63 -10.86
C VAL A 58 0.46 8.62 -9.86
N GLN A 59 -0.43 8.13 -8.99
CA GLN A 59 -1.05 8.96 -7.95
C GLN A 59 -0.01 9.55 -6.98
N MET A 60 0.90 8.70 -6.49
CA MET A 60 1.98 9.06 -5.56
C MET A 60 3.09 9.90 -6.20
N SER A 61 3.23 9.85 -7.53
CA SER A 61 4.17 10.68 -8.26
C SER A 61 3.73 12.15 -8.24
N THR A 62 4.67 13.06 -8.00
CA THR A 62 4.39 14.50 -8.06
C THR A 62 4.19 14.97 -9.50
N SER A 63 3.40 16.02 -9.71
CA SER A 63 3.22 16.62 -11.05
C SER A 63 4.56 17.05 -11.66
N ARG A 64 5.52 17.48 -10.83
CA ARG A 64 6.89 17.80 -11.25
C ARG A 64 7.64 16.60 -11.80
N GLN A 65 7.51 15.41 -11.19
CA GLN A 65 8.14 14.19 -11.71
C GLN A 65 7.52 13.79 -13.06
N LEU A 66 6.19 13.86 -13.18
CA LEU A 66 5.50 13.56 -14.43
C LEU A 66 5.83 14.55 -15.55
N ALA A 67 6.09 15.83 -15.23
CA ALA A 67 6.51 16.84 -16.20
C ALA A 67 7.92 16.62 -16.75
N ARG A 68 8.78 15.84 -16.07
CA ARG A 68 10.09 15.46 -16.61
C ARG A 68 9.99 14.44 -17.75
N ILE A 69 8.84 13.80 -17.92
CA ILE A 69 8.60 12.84 -18.99
C ILE A 69 8.41 13.63 -20.30
N LYS A 70 9.26 13.34 -21.29
CA LYS A 70 9.26 14.05 -22.58
C LYS A 70 7.88 13.99 -23.25
N GLY A 71 7.32 15.16 -23.57
CA GLY A 71 6.03 15.28 -24.26
C GLY A 71 4.81 15.16 -23.35
N MET A 72 4.99 15.29 -22.03
CA MET A 72 3.91 15.46 -21.05
C MET A 72 3.73 16.94 -20.72
N SER A 73 2.58 17.52 -21.05
CA SER A 73 2.23 18.90 -20.67
C SER A 73 1.49 18.92 -19.35
N GLU A 74 1.45 20.07 -18.67
CA GLU A 74 0.75 20.22 -17.38
C GLU A 74 -0.74 19.83 -17.49
N ALA A 75 -1.42 20.28 -18.55
CA ALA A 75 -2.82 19.93 -18.80
C ALA A 75 -3.04 18.41 -19.02
N LYS A 76 -2.05 17.67 -19.55
CA LYS A 76 -2.13 16.21 -19.64
C LYS A 76 -1.94 15.56 -18.28
N ILE A 77 -0.99 16.06 -17.50
CA ILE A 77 -0.69 15.53 -16.16
C ILE A 77 -1.90 15.65 -15.24
N GLU A 78 -2.59 16.79 -15.28
CA GLU A 78 -3.82 17.01 -14.52
C GLU A 78 -4.90 15.99 -14.89
N LYS A 79 -5.15 15.78 -16.20
CA LYS A 79 -6.10 14.75 -16.67
C LYS A 79 -5.72 13.34 -16.25
N ILE A 80 -4.43 13.00 -16.29
CA ILE A 80 -3.93 11.68 -15.87
C ILE A 80 -4.14 11.49 -14.36
N LYS A 81 -3.84 12.50 -13.55
CA LYS A 81 -4.04 12.45 -12.09
C LYS A 81 -5.51 12.39 -11.70
N ASP A 82 -6.38 13.11 -12.41
CA ASP A 82 -7.83 13.03 -12.24
C ASP A 82 -8.36 11.63 -12.60
N ALA A 83 -7.94 11.10 -13.76
CA ALA A 83 -8.28 9.73 -14.17
C ALA A 83 -7.80 8.68 -13.16
N ALA A 84 -6.58 8.82 -12.63
CA ALA A 84 -6.05 7.91 -11.63
C ALA A 84 -6.84 7.99 -10.31
N SER A 85 -7.24 9.19 -9.86
CA SER A 85 -8.06 9.38 -8.66
C SER A 85 -9.46 8.77 -8.77
N LYS A 86 -9.99 8.63 -9.99
CA LYS A 86 -11.26 7.94 -10.26
C LYS A 86 -11.14 6.42 -10.21
N CYS A 87 -9.96 5.88 -10.46
CA CYS A 87 -9.73 4.43 -10.47
C CYS A 87 -9.47 3.86 -9.07
N GLU A 88 -8.70 4.58 -8.25
CA GLU A 88 -8.37 4.17 -6.87
C GLU A 88 -8.63 5.35 -5.94
N SER A 89 -9.49 5.16 -4.94
CA SER A 89 -9.84 6.22 -4.00
C SER A 89 -8.68 6.49 -3.03
N ASN A 90 -8.25 7.75 -3.00
CA ASN A 90 -7.29 8.24 -2.02
C ASN A 90 -7.95 9.35 -1.20
N GLY A 91 -8.38 9.01 0.01
CA GLY A 91 -9.09 9.94 0.90
C GLY A 91 -8.80 9.65 2.36
N PHE A 92 -9.45 10.42 3.23
CA PHE A 92 -9.44 10.14 4.65
C PHE A 92 -10.19 8.84 4.92
N MET A 93 -9.66 8.06 5.86
CA MET A 93 -10.32 6.86 6.38
C MET A 93 -10.30 6.91 7.91
N SER A 94 -11.29 6.28 8.53
CA SER A 94 -11.37 6.14 9.98
C SER A 94 -10.30 5.16 10.50
N GLY A 95 -10.02 5.25 11.80
CA GLY A 95 -9.09 4.32 12.45
C GLY A 95 -9.58 2.87 12.42
N ILE A 96 -10.90 2.65 12.43
CA ILE A 96 -11.51 1.32 12.38
C ILE A 96 -11.32 0.69 10.99
N GLU A 97 -11.62 1.44 9.92
CA GLU A 97 -11.40 0.96 8.55
C GLU A 97 -9.93 0.64 8.29
N LEU A 98 -9.02 1.45 8.84
CA LEU A 98 -7.58 1.18 8.73
C LEU A 98 -7.18 -0.08 9.51
N ALA A 99 -7.76 -0.31 10.69
CA ALA A 99 -7.50 -1.50 11.49
C ALA A 99 -7.95 -2.77 10.75
N GLN A 100 -9.19 -2.79 10.23
CA GLN A 100 -9.72 -3.89 9.42
C GLN A 100 -8.85 -4.15 8.19
N ARG A 101 -8.44 -3.10 7.46
CA ARG A 101 -7.52 -3.24 6.31
C ARG A 101 -6.18 -3.86 6.71
N ARG A 102 -5.67 -3.57 7.92
CA ARG A 102 -4.39 -4.07 8.42
C ARG A 102 -4.44 -5.53 8.90
N GLU A 103 -5.62 -6.10 9.12
CA GLU A 103 -5.78 -7.52 9.40
C GLU A 103 -5.30 -8.38 8.22
N HIS A 104 -5.47 -7.88 7.00
CA HIS A 104 -5.04 -8.54 5.77
C HIS A 104 -3.55 -8.33 5.41
N VAL A 105 -2.78 -7.61 6.24
CA VAL A 105 -1.34 -7.45 6.01
C VAL A 105 -0.63 -8.78 6.22
N LEU A 106 -0.01 -9.27 5.15
CA LEU A 106 0.77 -10.51 5.17
C LEU A 106 1.97 -10.35 6.12
N ARG A 107 2.23 -11.38 6.91
CA ARG A 107 3.38 -11.47 7.82
C ARG A 107 4.27 -12.64 7.39
N ILE A 108 5.54 -12.34 7.18
CA ILE A 108 6.56 -13.32 6.77
C ILE A 108 7.24 -13.83 8.04
N THR A 109 7.24 -15.15 8.23
CA THR A 109 7.94 -15.78 9.37
C THR A 109 9.44 -15.52 9.29
N THR A 110 10.06 -15.31 10.44
CA THR A 110 11.53 -15.23 10.60
C THR A 110 12.17 -16.60 10.71
N GLY A 111 11.38 -17.68 10.79
CA GLY A 111 11.85 -19.04 11.06
C GLY A 111 12.05 -19.35 12.56
N SER A 112 11.97 -18.35 13.44
CA SER A 112 12.01 -18.51 14.90
C SER A 112 10.65 -18.16 15.51
N ALA A 113 10.04 -19.13 16.19
CA ALA A 113 8.74 -18.94 16.84
C ALA A 113 8.77 -17.85 17.94
N GLU A 114 9.89 -17.72 18.64
CA GLU A 114 10.07 -16.70 19.68
C GLU A 114 10.15 -15.29 19.08
N LEU A 115 10.90 -15.15 17.98
CA LEU A 115 11.04 -13.86 17.30
C LEU A 115 9.74 -13.48 16.59
N ASP A 116 9.05 -14.42 15.95
CA ASP A 116 7.75 -14.18 15.34
C ASP A 116 6.71 -13.74 16.39
N ARG A 117 6.71 -14.35 17.58
CA ARG A 117 5.86 -13.93 18.68
C ARG A 117 6.18 -12.51 19.13
N LEU A 118 7.46 -12.14 19.24
CA LEU A 118 7.89 -10.80 19.60
C LEU A 118 7.44 -9.75 18.55
N LEU A 119 7.48 -10.11 17.27
CA LEU A 119 7.06 -9.25 16.15
C LEU A 119 5.54 -9.26 15.88
N GLY A 120 4.76 -10.01 16.66
CA GLY A 120 3.31 -10.10 16.47
C GLY A 120 2.91 -10.89 15.22
N GLY A 121 3.62 -11.99 14.95
CA GLY A 121 3.37 -12.95 13.87
C GLY A 121 4.41 -12.96 12.74
N GLY A 122 5.51 -12.21 12.87
CA GLY A 122 6.58 -12.12 11.86
C GLY A 122 6.72 -10.73 11.24
N VAL A 123 7.55 -10.61 10.20
CA VAL A 123 7.85 -9.35 9.51
C VAL A 123 6.68 -8.92 8.63
N GLN A 124 6.18 -7.70 8.80
CA GLN A 124 5.01 -7.21 8.09
C GLN A 124 5.33 -6.78 6.64
N SER A 125 4.55 -7.28 5.68
CA SER A 125 4.53 -6.76 4.31
C SER A 125 4.03 -5.31 4.25
N MET A 126 4.27 -4.64 3.12
CA MET A 126 3.91 -3.22 2.89
C MET A 126 4.48 -2.25 3.95
N SER A 127 5.52 -2.68 4.66
CA SER A 127 6.23 -1.89 5.66
C SER A 127 7.74 -2.01 5.43
N ILE A 128 8.49 -1.03 5.92
CA ILE A 128 9.95 -1.11 5.96
C ILE A 128 10.32 -1.55 7.37
N THR A 129 10.97 -2.71 7.49
CA THR A 129 11.50 -3.22 8.75
C THR A 129 13.01 -3.17 8.69
N GLU A 130 13.64 -2.47 9.64
CA GLU A 130 15.10 -2.32 9.74
C GLU A 130 15.61 -3.04 11.00
N ALA A 131 16.69 -3.80 10.87
CA ALA A 131 17.39 -4.46 11.96
C ALA A 131 18.83 -3.94 12.03
N PHE A 132 19.29 -3.56 13.23
CA PHE A 132 20.62 -3.00 13.46
C PHE A 132 21.35 -3.74 14.58
N GLY A 133 22.66 -3.97 14.41
CA GLY A 133 23.51 -4.65 15.39
C GLY A 133 25.01 -4.55 15.04
N GLU A 134 25.88 -4.90 16.00
CA GLU A 134 27.34 -4.87 15.85
C GLU A 134 27.86 -5.98 14.91
N PHE A 135 29.14 -5.92 14.55
CA PHE A 135 29.79 -6.94 13.72
C PHE A 135 29.66 -8.35 14.35
N ARG A 136 29.30 -9.35 13.54
CA ARG A 136 28.93 -10.73 13.96
C ARG A 136 27.63 -10.86 14.75
N THR A 137 26.72 -9.89 14.65
CA THR A 137 25.31 -10.11 15.00
C THR A 137 24.53 -10.66 13.80
N ALA A 138 23.47 -11.42 14.08
CA ALA A 138 22.67 -12.14 13.09
C ALA A 138 21.90 -11.26 12.09
N ALA A 139 22.01 -9.92 12.16
CA ALA A 139 21.43 -9.01 11.18
C ALA A 139 21.97 -9.23 9.76
N TYR A 140 23.19 -9.76 9.65
CA TYR A 140 23.83 -10.13 8.39
C TYR A 140 24.37 -11.55 8.49
N GLU A 141 23.51 -12.55 8.32
CA GLU A 141 23.99 -13.93 8.17
C GLU A 141 24.57 -14.09 6.77
N HIS A 142 25.90 -13.99 6.65
CA HIS A 142 26.60 -14.57 5.50
C HIS A 142 26.46 -16.08 5.63
N GLY A 143 25.61 -16.68 4.77
CA GLY A 143 25.50 -18.12 4.63
C GLY A 143 26.89 -18.75 4.53
N GLY A 144 27.33 -19.32 5.63
CA GLY A 144 28.53 -20.12 5.74
C GLY A 144 28.07 -21.56 5.94
N CYS A 145 28.59 -22.42 5.07
CA CYS A 145 28.34 -23.86 4.86
C CYS A 145 27.30 -24.16 3.78
#